data_AF-A0A3N4LHN8-F1
#
_entry.id   AF-A0A3N4LHN8-F1
#
_cell.length_a   1.000
_cell.length_b   1.000
_cell.length_c   1.000
_cell.angle_alpha   90.00
_cell.angle_beta   90.00
_cell.angle_gamma   90.00
#
_symmetry.space_group_name_H-M   'P 1'
#
loop_
_entity.id
_entity.type
_entity.pdbx_description
1 polymer ?
#
loop_
_entity_poly.entity_id
_entity_poly.type
_entity_poly.pdbx_seq_one_letter_code
_entity_poly.pdbx_strand_id
1 'polypeptide(L)'
;MGGKLLTKDEDLAFENLQKYIFLARNKLTSIPVLVESTVDKVKAPVGRIARCNICNHTRPIALFSENKICGFCQKRKLHSRTEEWPRLGPNPENPQSVKESDEITWVACSVKHCGARYPVFDIERLRGKPKCYFCRKRQACPIKECSDCGCKIVTRVGEVEERRPWWVKGKQLKSFTCPLCVAGYPKVENKVVTVERLLADNGYEWIGIHQRMAFSTPPLSVQKLLEKFGWDSFRAESGLFNLPPRLTPLRIEGKRIHTPTEEVAIAIMFWVKDCKVQRATCTICSEKMSKEKMVPACGRRKCNLKADELCLGKATLLNE
;
A
#
# COMPACT_ATOMS: atom_id res chain seq x y z
N MET A 1 -43.74 -9.71 -32.26
CA MET A 1 -42.81 -8.55 -32.21
C MET A 1 -41.41 -9.10 -32.35
N GLY A 2 -40.82 -8.99 -33.55
CA GLY A 2 -39.43 -9.43 -33.77
C GLY A 2 -38.48 -8.48 -33.07
N GLY A 3 -37.74 -8.98 -32.06
CA GLY A 3 -36.67 -8.20 -31.46
C GLY A 3 -35.65 -7.85 -32.54
N LYS A 4 -35.39 -6.56 -32.75
CA LYS A 4 -34.25 -6.12 -33.55
C LYS A 4 -32.98 -6.67 -32.88
N LEU A 5 -32.24 -7.50 -33.60
CA LEU A 5 -30.89 -7.90 -33.21
C LEU A 5 -30.03 -6.62 -33.14
N LEU A 6 -29.23 -6.52 -32.08
CA LEU A 6 -28.28 -5.43 -31.92
C LEU A 6 -27.25 -5.50 -33.06
N THR A 7 -26.73 -4.35 -33.46
CA THR A 7 -25.53 -4.31 -34.32
C THR A 7 -24.32 -4.80 -33.52
N LYS A 8 -23.25 -5.24 -34.21
CA LYS A 8 -22.02 -5.69 -33.53
C LYS A 8 -21.46 -4.65 -32.55
N ASP A 9 -21.54 -3.38 -32.91
CA ASP A 9 -21.06 -2.27 -32.06
C ASP A 9 -21.95 -2.06 -30.83
N GLU A 10 -23.26 -2.27 -30.99
CA GLU A 10 -24.23 -2.20 -29.89
C GLU A 10 -24.10 -3.40 -28.94
N ASP A 11 -23.87 -4.60 -29.48
CA ASP A 11 -23.56 -5.80 -28.70
C ASP A 11 -22.29 -5.59 -27.86
N LEU A 12 -21.20 -5.12 -28.50
CA LEU A 12 -19.94 -4.84 -27.81
C LEU A 12 -20.11 -3.77 -26.72
N ALA A 13 -20.85 -2.69 -27.01
CA ALA A 13 -21.14 -1.65 -26.04
C ALA A 13 -21.94 -2.19 -24.85
N PHE A 14 -22.93 -3.04 -25.12
CA PHE A 14 -23.75 -3.65 -24.08
C PHE A 14 -22.92 -4.60 -23.20
N GLU A 15 -22.05 -5.42 -23.78
CA GLU A 15 -21.12 -6.26 -23.03
C GLU A 15 -20.20 -5.44 -22.12
N ASN A 16 -19.61 -4.37 -22.64
CA ASN A 16 -18.71 -3.50 -21.88
C ASN A 16 -19.45 -2.78 -20.75
N LEU A 17 -20.69 -2.37 -20.99
CA LEU A 17 -21.56 -1.78 -19.98
C LEU A 17 -21.89 -2.81 -18.88
N GLN A 18 -22.21 -4.06 -19.24
CA GLN A 18 -22.42 -5.13 -18.28
C GLN A 18 -21.17 -5.38 -17.43
N LYS A 19 -20.01 -5.52 -18.07
CA LYS A 19 -18.72 -5.71 -17.37
C LYS A 19 -18.46 -4.55 -16.39
N TYR A 20 -18.71 -3.31 -16.80
CA TYR A 20 -18.59 -2.14 -15.92
C TYR A 20 -19.51 -2.23 -14.69
N ILE A 21 -20.78 -2.60 -14.89
CA ILE A 21 -21.76 -2.76 -13.80
C ILE A 21 -21.34 -3.88 -12.83
N PHE A 22 -20.91 -5.02 -13.36
CA PHE A 22 -20.48 -6.13 -12.51
C PHE A 22 -19.18 -5.84 -11.78
N LEU A 23 -18.26 -5.08 -12.36
CA LEU A 23 -17.08 -4.61 -11.63
C LEU A 23 -17.48 -3.66 -10.49
N ALA A 24 -18.39 -2.71 -10.73
CA ALA A 24 -18.90 -1.82 -9.69
C ALA A 24 -19.53 -2.60 -8.53
N ARG A 25 -20.33 -3.63 -8.84
CA ARG A 25 -20.95 -4.53 -7.84
C ARG A 25 -19.95 -5.42 -7.10
N ASN A 26 -18.80 -5.71 -7.71
CA ASN A 26 -17.72 -6.50 -7.12
C ASN A 26 -16.63 -5.62 -6.47
N LYS A 27 -16.89 -4.33 -6.21
CA LYS A 27 -15.90 -3.46 -5.56
C LYS A 27 -15.47 -3.94 -4.17
N LEU A 28 -16.36 -4.65 -3.46
CA LEU A 28 -16.08 -5.24 -2.14
C LEU A 28 -15.53 -6.68 -2.22
N THR A 29 -15.26 -7.17 -3.42
CA THR A 29 -14.68 -8.51 -3.61
C THR A 29 -13.29 -8.55 -3.00
N SER A 30 -13.05 -9.62 -2.24
CA SER A 30 -11.81 -9.84 -1.50
C SER A 30 -10.84 -10.62 -2.36
N ILE A 31 -9.67 -10.06 -2.63
CA ILE A 31 -8.60 -10.66 -3.42
C ILE A 31 -7.40 -10.91 -2.49
N PRO A 32 -6.92 -12.16 -2.35
CA PRO A 32 -5.67 -12.44 -1.66
C PRO A 32 -4.49 -11.97 -2.52
N VAL A 33 -3.57 -11.23 -1.91
CA VAL A 33 -2.35 -10.75 -2.56
C VAL A 33 -1.15 -10.92 -1.63
N LEU A 34 0.03 -11.07 -2.22
CA LEU A 34 1.31 -11.00 -1.50
C LEU A 34 1.76 -9.55 -1.45
N VAL A 35 1.98 -9.04 -0.24
CA VAL A 35 2.45 -7.67 -0.01
C VAL A 35 3.78 -7.69 0.71
N GLU A 36 4.55 -6.61 0.57
CA GLU A 36 5.73 -6.38 1.42
C GLU A 36 5.38 -6.62 2.90
N SER A 37 6.13 -7.52 3.54
CA SER A 37 5.94 -7.92 4.94
C SER A 37 5.93 -6.73 5.88
N THR A 38 4.97 -6.66 6.80
CA THR A 38 4.90 -5.58 7.80
C THR A 38 5.79 -5.90 8.98
N VAL A 39 7.03 -5.43 8.93
CA VAL A 39 7.95 -5.62 10.04
C VAL A 39 7.95 -4.36 10.91
N ASP A 40 7.28 -4.40 12.06
CA ASP A 40 7.22 -3.29 13.03
C ASP A 40 7.94 -3.67 14.33
N LYS A 41 8.89 -2.83 14.74
CA LYS A 41 9.73 -2.97 15.96
C LYS A 41 10.50 -4.29 16.05
N VAL A 42 11.20 -4.69 14.99
CA VAL A 42 12.10 -5.86 15.05
C VAL A 42 13.54 -5.47 15.27
N LYS A 43 14.33 -6.38 15.84
CA LYS A 43 15.79 -6.25 15.90
C LYS A 43 16.41 -6.83 14.63
N ALA A 44 17.21 -6.05 13.93
CA ALA A 44 17.96 -6.50 12.78
C ALA A 44 19.29 -5.75 12.70
N PRO A 45 20.26 -6.24 11.91
CA PRO A 45 21.53 -5.55 11.71
C PRO A 45 21.34 -4.08 11.33
N VAL A 46 22.20 -3.21 11.84
CA VAL A 46 22.21 -1.77 11.51
C VAL A 46 22.37 -1.56 10.01
N GLY A 47 23.13 -2.42 9.33
CA GLY A 47 23.47 -2.24 7.93
C GLY A 47 24.44 -1.07 7.75
N ARG A 48 24.29 -0.30 6.66
CA ARG A 48 25.26 0.75 6.30
C ARG A 48 25.40 1.81 7.40
N ILE A 49 26.64 2.08 7.77
CA ILE A 49 27.03 3.08 8.77
C ILE A 49 27.89 4.20 8.17
N ALA A 50 27.95 5.33 8.86
CA ALA A 50 28.88 6.42 8.57
C ALA A 50 29.45 6.99 9.88
N ARG A 51 30.63 7.60 9.80
CA ARG A 51 31.26 8.32 10.90
C ARG A 51 30.86 9.80 10.88
N CYS A 52 30.51 10.35 12.05
CA CYS A 52 30.15 11.75 12.17
C CYS A 52 31.36 12.69 12.18
N ASN A 53 31.32 13.74 11.36
CA ASN A 53 32.39 14.75 11.27
C ASN A 53 32.57 15.61 12.54
N ILE A 54 31.64 15.57 13.50
CA ILE A 54 31.69 16.41 14.72
C ILE A 54 32.06 15.58 15.95
N CYS A 55 31.36 14.47 16.19
CA CYS A 55 31.59 13.64 17.38
C CYS A 55 32.42 12.39 17.12
N ASN A 56 32.84 12.14 15.87
CA ASN A 56 33.60 10.95 15.43
C ASN A 56 32.95 9.59 15.73
N HIS A 57 31.72 9.55 16.24
CA HIS A 57 30.97 8.33 16.45
C HIS A 57 30.41 7.76 15.14
N THR A 58 30.40 6.43 15.06
CA THR A 58 29.83 5.69 13.92
C THR A 58 28.36 5.39 14.15
N ARG A 59 27.48 5.77 13.22
CA ARG A 59 26.02 5.68 13.35
C ARG A 59 25.39 5.16 12.06
N PRO A 60 24.14 4.64 12.09
CA PRO A 60 23.41 4.28 10.88
C PRO A 60 23.26 5.49 9.93
N ILE A 61 23.42 5.27 8.62
CA ILE A 61 23.35 6.35 7.61
C ILE A 61 22.02 7.12 7.63
N ALA A 62 20.92 6.48 8.05
CA ALA A 62 19.60 7.07 8.16
C ALA A 62 19.51 8.24 9.16
N LEU A 63 20.49 8.38 10.04
CA LEU A 63 20.56 9.45 11.05
C LEU A 63 21.43 10.63 10.63
N PHE A 64 21.95 10.62 9.40
CA PHE A 64 22.84 11.67 8.92
C PHE A 64 22.11 12.73 8.11
N SER A 65 22.45 13.99 8.38
CA SER A 65 22.13 15.12 7.53
C SER A 65 23.13 15.22 6.36
N GLU A 66 23.01 16.31 5.61
CA GLU A 66 24.06 16.79 4.72
C GLU A 66 25.40 16.94 5.49
N ASN A 67 26.52 16.80 4.78
CA ASN A 67 27.88 16.95 5.32
C ASN A 67 28.33 15.94 6.41
N LYS A 68 27.76 14.73 6.44
CA LYS A 68 28.13 13.65 7.39
C LYS A 68 28.02 14.09 8.86
N ILE A 69 27.04 14.92 9.18
CA ILE A 69 26.70 15.29 10.57
C ILE A 69 25.54 14.41 11.04
N CYS A 70 25.67 13.78 12.22
CA CYS A 70 24.60 12.95 12.78
C CYS A 70 23.52 13.84 13.42
N GLY A 71 22.27 13.34 13.46
CA GLY A 71 21.12 14.08 13.98
C GLY A 71 21.27 14.54 15.45
N PHE A 72 22.06 13.83 16.25
CA PHE A 72 22.38 14.23 17.62
C PHE A 72 23.26 15.49 17.67
N CYS A 73 24.35 15.52 16.88
CA CYS A 73 25.20 16.70 16.73
C CYS A 73 24.41 17.88 16.15
N GLN A 74 23.51 17.61 15.21
CA GLN A 74 22.67 18.65 14.63
C GLN A 74 21.72 19.27 15.68
N LYS A 75 21.09 18.45 16.52
CA LYS A 75 20.23 18.93 17.63
C LYS A 75 21.02 19.71 18.69
N ARG A 76 22.25 19.30 19.01
CA ARG A 76 23.10 19.98 20.01
C ARG A 76 23.75 21.27 19.50
N LYS A 77 23.79 21.50 18.18
CA LYS A 77 24.06 22.85 17.65
C LYS A 77 22.90 23.83 17.94
N LEU A 78 21.68 23.31 18.15
CA LEU A 78 20.47 24.10 18.39
C LEU A 78 20.13 24.27 19.89
N HIS A 79 20.70 23.45 20.78
CA HIS A 79 20.46 23.49 22.22
C HIS A 79 21.78 23.39 23.00
N SER A 80 21.92 24.12 24.10
CA SER A 80 23.16 24.27 24.90
C SER A 80 23.89 22.94 25.15
N ARG A 81 25.23 22.98 25.10
CA ARG A 81 26.15 21.84 25.14
C ARG A 81 26.12 20.98 26.42
N THR A 82 25.16 21.13 27.33
CA THR A 82 25.21 20.56 28.69
C THR A 82 24.58 19.18 28.85
N GLU A 83 23.83 18.66 27.87
CA GLU A 83 23.29 17.29 27.96
C GLU A 83 24.35 16.22 27.63
N GLU A 84 24.48 15.24 28.53
CA GLU A 84 25.26 14.02 28.29
C GLU A 84 24.76 13.29 27.03
N TRP A 85 25.69 12.68 26.30
CA TRP A 85 25.33 11.84 25.16
C TRP A 85 24.50 10.66 25.67
N PRO A 86 23.27 10.45 25.18
CA PRO A 86 22.52 9.28 25.58
C PRO A 86 23.33 8.03 25.16
N ARG A 87 23.41 7.05 26.08
CA ARG A 87 23.93 5.72 25.78
C ARG A 87 22.92 5.06 24.84
N LEU A 88 23.30 4.91 23.57
CA LEU A 88 22.35 4.61 22.50
C LEU A 88 22.70 3.33 21.74
N GLY A 89 23.98 2.99 21.65
CA GLY A 89 24.47 1.81 20.95
C GLY A 89 24.36 0.54 21.80
N PRO A 90 24.26 -0.63 21.15
CA PRO A 90 24.21 -1.92 21.83
C PRO A 90 25.58 -2.36 22.38
N ASN A 91 26.67 -1.69 21.99
CA ASN A 91 28.02 -2.00 22.45
C ASN A 91 28.29 -1.36 23.84
N PRO A 92 28.57 -2.15 24.90
CA PRO A 92 28.85 -1.62 26.24
C PRO A 92 30.17 -0.83 26.32
N GLU A 93 31.17 -1.15 25.50
CA GLU A 93 32.49 -0.49 25.50
C GLU A 93 32.48 0.85 24.75
N ASN A 94 31.57 1.01 23.79
CA ASN A 94 31.39 2.25 23.04
C ASN A 94 29.89 2.45 22.75
N PRO A 95 29.10 2.85 23.77
CA PRO A 95 27.65 2.98 23.65
C PRO A 95 27.25 4.15 22.74
N GLN A 96 28.20 4.88 22.17
CA GLN A 96 27.95 5.90 21.18
C GLN A 96 28.30 5.48 19.75
N SER A 97 28.84 4.29 19.51
CA SER A 97 29.14 3.81 18.15
C SER A 97 28.52 2.46 17.87
N VAL A 98 28.22 2.20 16.61
CA VAL A 98 27.71 0.90 16.15
C VAL A 98 28.52 0.35 14.98
N LYS A 99 28.53 -0.99 14.86
CA LYS A 99 29.00 -1.75 13.71
C LYS A 99 27.81 -2.12 12.82
N GLU A 100 28.08 -2.51 11.57
CA GLU A 100 27.01 -2.87 10.61
C GLU A 100 26.23 -4.12 11.05
N SER A 101 26.92 -5.05 11.72
CA SER A 101 26.38 -6.30 12.25
C SER A 101 25.61 -6.13 13.56
N ASP A 102 25.75 -5.00 14.26
CA ASP A 102 25.09 -4.78 15.54
C ASP A 102 23.57 -4.78 15.33
N GLU A 103 22.82 -5.36 16.26
CA GLU A 103 21.37 -5.36 16.19
C GLU A 103 20.76 -4.08 16.74
N ILE A 104 19.81 -3.51 16.01
CA ILE A 104 19.04 -2.34 16.42
C ILE A 104 17.57 -2.53 16.06
N THR A 105 16.69 -1.81 16.77
CA THR A 105 15.26 -1.86 16.47
C THR A 105 14.96 -1.08 15.19
N TRP A 106 14.33 -1.73 14.22
CA TRP A 106 13.82 -1.14 13.00
C TRP A 106 12.32 -0.89 13.12
N VAL A 107 11.88 0.29 12.69
CA VAL A 107 10.46 0.67 12.66
C VAL A 107 10.09 1.23 11.30
N ALA A 108 8.82 1.10 10.92
CA ALA A 108 8.28 1.70 9.70
C ALA A 108 7.62 3.05 9.98
N CYS A 109 7.85 4.06 9.13
CA CYS A 109 7.17 5.34 9.22
C CYS A 109 5.66 5.17 9.01
N SER A 110 4.85 5.63 9.96
CA SER A 110 3.40 5.49 9.96
C SER A 110 2.67 6.39 8.95
N VAL A 111 3.40 7.20 8.19
CA VAL A 111 2.83 8.07 7.15
C VAL A 111 2.60 7.23 5.89
N LYS A 112 1.34 7.15 5.45
CA LYS A 112 0.89 6.23 4.36
C LYS A 112 1.76 6.28 3.09
N HIS A 113 2.13 7.48 2.63
CA HIS A 113 2.93 7.64 1.41
C HIS A 113 4.44 7.47 1.64
N CYS A 114 4.90 7.46 2.90
CA CYS A 114 6.30 7.24 3.25
C CYS A 114 6.58 5.74 3.44
N GLY A 115 6.01 5.12 4.48
CA GLY A 115 6.23 3.70 4.81
C GLY A 115 7.69 3.29 5.04
N ALA A 116 8.64 4.22 5.01
CA ALA A 116 10.06 3.92 5.01
C ALA A 116 10.52 3.40 6.37
N ARG A 117 11.40 2.41 6.37
CA ARG A 117 11.99 1.81 7.56
C ARG A 117 13.28 2.50 7.93
N TYR A 118 13.49 2.67 9.22
CA TYR A 118 14.70 3.29 9.77
C TYR A 118 15.04 2.70 11.13
N PRO A 119 16.33 2.68 11.50
CA PRO A 119 16.77 2.22 12.81
C PRO A 119 16.46 3.25 13.90
N VAL A 120 16.08 2.76 15.08
CA VAL A 120 15.76 3.53 16.28
C VAL A 120 16.61 3.00 17.44
N PHE A 121 17.39 3.90 18.04
CA PHE A 121 18.24 3.57 19.18
C PHE A 121 17.48 3.43 20.49
N ASP A 122 16.51 4.31 20.73
CA ASP A 122 15.73 4.32 21.97
C ASP A 122 14.26 4.11 21.65
N ILE A 123 13.85 2.84 21.66
CA ILE A 123 12.48 2.45 21.38
C ILE A 123 11.52 2.86 22.52
N GLU A 124 12.00 2.91 23.76
CA GLU A 124 11.21 3.27 24.93
C GLU A 124 10.80 4.74 24.91
N ARG A 125 11.67 5.61 24.39
CA ARG A 125 11.35 7.03 24.15
C ARG A 125 10.48 7.26 22.91
N LEU A 126 10.18 6.23 22.11
CA LEU A 126 9.26 6.36 20.98
C LEU A 126 7.80 6.36 21.46
N ARG A 127 7.38 7.48 22.07
CA ARG A 127 6.01 7.71 22.54
C ARG A 127 5.07 8.02 21.37
N GLY A 128 4.51 6.98 20.75
CA GLY A 128 3.47 7.08 19.72
C GLY A 128 3.81 6.38 18.40
N LYS A 129 2.99 6.64 17.37
CA LYS A 129 3.20 6.03 16.04
C LYS A 129 4.52 6.53 15.43
N PRO A 130 5.41 5.63 14.97
CA PRO A 130 6.72 6.04 14.46
C PRO A 130 6.58 6.98 13.26
N LYS A 131 7.31 8.09 13.26
CA LYS A 131 7.44 9.00 12.11
C LYS A 131 8.91 9.30 11.88
N CYS A 132 9.41 9.10 10.66
CA CYS A 132 10.79 9.44 10.32
C CYS A 132 11.02 10.97 10.43
N TYR A 133 12.28 11.37 10.55
CA TYR A 133 12.67 12.78 10.68
C TYR A 133 12.05 13.66 9.59
N PHE A 134 12.15 13.24 8.33
CA PHE A 134 11.66 14.00 7.17
C PHE A 134 10.15 14.21 7.21
N CYS A 135 9.37 13.16 7.51
CA CYS A 135 7.92 13.31 7.66
C CYS A 135 7.54 14.21 8.84
N ARG A 136 8.30 14.21 9.96
CA ARG A 136 8.07 15.15 11.07
C ARG A 136 8.32 16.60 10.65
N LYS A 137 9.25 16.83 9.73
CA LYS A 137 9.59 18.15 9.18
C LYS A 137 8.81 18.52 7.92
N ARG A 138 7.85 17.67 7.47
CA ARG A 138 7.12 17.84 6.21
C ARG A 138 8.04 17.95 4.99
N GLN A 139 9.16 17.23 5.02
CA GLN A 139 10.16 17.18 3.95
C GLN A 139 10.10 15.86 3.18
N ALA A 140 10.59 15.87 1.94
CA ALA A 140 10.76 14.66 1.15
C ALA A 140 11.78 13.73 1.83
N CYS A 141 11.38 12.49 2.09
CA CYS A 141 12.26 11.50 2.68
C CYS A 141 13.22 10.96 1.60
N PRO A 142 14.55 10.94 1.82
CA PRO A 142 15.48 10.16 1.00
C PRO A 142 15.23 8.68 1.28
N ILE A 143 14.90 7.93 0.23
CA ILE A 143 14.51 6.53 0.33
C ILE A 143 15.25 5.70 -0.71
N LYS A 144 15.68 4.51 -0.30
CA LYS A 144 16.19 3.47 -1.18
C LYS A 144 15.26 2.27 -1.13
N GLU A 145 14.76 1.82 -2.29
CA GLU A 145 13.90 0.65 -2.39
C GLU A 145 14.77 -0.60 -2.51
N CYS A 146 14.50 -1.61 -1.67
CA CYS A 146 15.21 -2.87 -1.74
C CYS A 146 14.70 -3.73 -2.89
N SER A 147 15.64 -4.27 -3.67
CA SER A 147 15.35 -5.10 -4.84
C SER A 147 14.64 -6.41 -4.48
N ASP A 148 14.88 -6.94 -3.29
CA ASP A 148 14.34 -8.24 -2.83
C ASP A 148 12.92 -8.16 -2.25
N CYS A 149 12.68 -7.23 -1.31
CA CYS A 149 11.39 -7.10 -0.59
C CYS A 149 10.49 -6.00 -1.19
N GLY A 150 11.03 -5.09 -2.01
CA GLY A 150 10.36 -3.83 -2.38
C GLY A 150 10.24 -2.81 -1.23
N CYS A 151 10.83 -3.12 -0.07
CA CYS A 151 10.74 -2.31 1.12
C CYS A 151 11.61 -1.05 1.04
N LYS A 152 11.05 0.06 1.50
CA LYS A 152 11.68 1.38 1.46
C LYS A 152 12.53 1.61 2.71
N ILE A 153 13.81 1.94 2.56
CA ILE A 153 14.72 2.25 3.66
C ILE A 153 15.10 3.72 3.63
N VAL A 154 15.04 4.42 4.77
CA VAL A 154 15.55 5.78 4.89
C VAL A 154 17.07 5.77 4.68
N THR A 155 17.57 6.62 3.79
CA THR A 155 19.00 6.75 3.51
C THR A 155 19.48 8.18 3.81
N ARG A 156 20.77 8.45 3.62
CA ARG A 156 21.35 9.79 3.81
C ARG A 156 20.93 10.75 2.69
N VAL A 157 20.72 12.02 3.04
CA VAL A 157 20.53 13.11 2.06
C VAL A 157 21.75 13.21 1.15
N GLY A 158 21.54 13.11 -0.17
CA GLY A 158 22.60 13.14 -1.19
C GLY A 158 23.15 11.78 -1.63
N GLU A 159 22.78 10.67 -0.98
CA GLU A 159 23.08 9.31 -1.51
C GLU A 159 22.04 8.80 -2.50
N VAL A 160 20.94 9.53 -2.67
CA VAL A 160 19.97 9.25 -3.71
C VAL A 160 20.54 9.84 -5.01
N GLU A 161 21.38 9.06 -5.70
CA GLU A 161 21.77 9.31 -7.08
C GLU A 161 20.50 9.41 -7.93
N GLU A 162 20.00 10.64 -8.07
CA GLU A 162 18.83 11.02 -8.83
C GLU A 162 17.53 10.26 -8.47
N ARG A 163 16.42 10.98 -8.57
CA ARG A 163 15.08 10.38 -8.58
C ARG A 163 14.88 9.60 -9.89
N ARG A 164 15.71 8.62 -10.20
CA ARG A 164 15.43 7.69 -11.30
C ARG A 164 14.58 6.58 -10.74
N PRO A 165 13.32 6.47 -11.16
CA PRO A 165 12.62 5.21 -11.03
C PRO A 165 13.48 4.06 -11.55
N TRP A 166 13.38 2.89 -10.92
CA TRP A 166 14.12 1.68 -11.29
C TRP A 166 13.87 1.22 -12.74
N TRP A 167 12.93 1.85 -13.46
CA TRP A 167 12.62 1.60 -14.88
C TRP A 167 13.27 2.58 -15.86
N VAL A 168 14.11 3.53 -15.43
CA VAL A 168 14.83 4.43 -16.36
C VAL A 168 16.06 3.74 -16.94
N LYS A 169 15.88 3.21 -18.16
CA LYS A 169 16.83 2.76 -19.19
C LYS A 169 18.32 2.66 -18.78
N GLY A 170 18.82 1.42 -18.82
CA GLY A 170 20.12 1.12 -19.46
C GLY A 170 21.37 1.04 -18.57
N LYS A 171 21.30 1.33 -17.27
CA LYS A 171 22.39 1.01 -16.33
C LYS A 171 21.84 0.17 -15.18
N GLN A 172 22.29 -1.08 -15.09
CA GLN A 172 22.08 -1.88 -13.88
C GLN A 172 22.85 -1.23 -12.72
N LEU A 173 22.18 -0.30 -12.02
CA LEU A 173 22.59 0.11 -10.69
C LEU A 173 22.61 -1.16 -9.83
N LYS A 174 23.72 -1.41 -9.13
CA LYS A 174 23.87 -2.56 -8.22
C LYS A 174 22.60 -2.71 -7.37
N SER A 175 21.96 -3.87 -7.44
CA SER A 175 20.75 -4.17 -6.67
C SER A 175 21.02 -3.92 -5.18
N PHE A 176 20.07 -3.29 -4.49
CA PHE A 176 20.20 -3.00 -3.07
C PHE A 176 19.38 -3.99 -2.26
N THR A 177 20.05 -4.70 -1.36
CA THR A 177 19.40 -5.59 -0.38
C THR A 177 19.36 -4.90 0.99
N CYS A 178 18.17 -4.81 1.59
CA CYS A 178 18.02 -4.15 2.89
C CYS A 178 18.55 -5.04 4.04
N PRO A 179 18.88 -4.45 5.19
CA PRO A 179 19.39 -5.21 6.35
C PRO A 179 18.42 -6.29 6.86
N LEU A 180 17.11 -6.09 6.72
CA LEU A 180 16.12 -7.08 7.12
C LEU A 180 16.14 -8.31 6.19
N CYS A 181 16.28 -8.11 4.87
CA CYS A 181 16.44 -9.21 3.92
C CYS A 181 17.75 -9.97 4.15
N VAL A 182 18.84 -9.25 4.43
CA VAL A 182 20.15 -9.85 4.76
C VAL A 182 20.03 -10.73 6.02
N ALA A 183 19.26 -10.30 7.00
CA ALA A 183 19.00 -11.06 8.22
C ALA A 183 17.92 -12.17 8.07
N GLY A 184 17.43 -12.45 6.86
CA GLY A 184 16.50 -13.55 6.60
C GLY A 184 15.05 -13.29 7.04
N TYR A 185 14.66 -12.04 7.30
CA TYR A 185 13.25 -11.74 7.63
C TYR A 185 12.31 -12.03 6.44
N PRO A 186 11.05 -12.42 6.71
CA PRO A 186 10.06 -12.63 5.66
C PRO A 186 9.94 -11.41 4.74
N LYS A 187 10.10 -11.63 3.43
CA LYS A 187 10.06 -10.57 2.41
C LYS A 187 8.62 -10.12 2.11
N VAL A 188 7.69 -11.08 2.12
CA VAL A 188 6.28 -10.91 1.79
C VAL A 188 5.37 -11.55 2.81
N GLU A 189 4.14 -11.06 2.90
CA GLU A 189 3.06 -11.64 3.70
C GLU A 189 1.76 -11.70 2.88
N ASN A 190 0.90 -12.67 3.19
CA ASN A 190 -0.44 -12.76 2.61
C ASN A 190 -1.33 -11.66 3.19
N LYS A 191 -1.98 -10.88 2.32
CA LYS A 191 -2.96 -9.87 2.71
C LYS A 191 -4.18 -9.96 1.81
N VAL A 192 -5.36 -9.97 2.44
CA VAL A 192 -6.63 -9.87 1.71
C VAL A 192 -6.98 -8.40 1.52
N VAL A 193 -7.17 -7.98 0.28
CA VAL A 193 -7.52 -6.61 -0.10
C VAL A 193 -8.84 -6.57 -0.86
N THR A 194 -9.53 -5.44 -0.86
CA THR A 194 -10.74 -5.27 -1.68
C THR A 194 -10.40 -4.62 -3.02
N VAL A 195 -11.20 -4.91 -4.05
CA VAL A 195 -11.08 -4.26 -5.38
C VAL A 195 -11.15 -2.73 -5.26
N GLU A 196 -12.10 -2.21 -4.47
CA GLU A 196 -12.24 -0.78 -4.19
C GLU A 196 -10.94 -0.18 -3.64
N ARG A 197 -10.26 -0.90 -2.73
CA ARG A 197 -9.01 -0.43 -2.14
C ARG A 197 -7.86 -0.46 -3.14
N LEU A 198 -7.79 -1.49 -3.99
CA LEU A 198 -6.82 -1.57 -5.08
C LEU A 198 -6.99 -0.42 -6.08
N LEU A 199 -8.23 -0.13 -6.47
CA LEU A 199 -8.52 0.98 -7.39
C LEU A 199 -8.21 2.34 -6.77
N ALA A 200 -8.50 2.52 -5.47
CA ALA A 200 -8.19 3.75 -4.77
C ALA A 200 -6.68 4.05 -4.70
N ASP A 201 -5.84 3.02 -4.56
CA ASP A 201 -4.39 3.18 -4.39
C ASP A 201 -3.62 3.14 -5.76
N ASN A 202 -4.21 2.60 -6.83
CA ASN A 202 -3.54 2.42 -8.14
C ASN A 202 -4.24 3.10 -9.33
N GLY A 203 -5.42 3.67 -9.14
CA GLY A 203 -6.27 4.12 -10.23
C GLY A 203 -6.93 2.95 -10.98
N TYR A 204 -7.45 3.27 -12.16
CA TYR A 204 -8.34 2.38 -12.94
C TYR A 204 -7.68 1.84 -14.21
N GLU A 205 -6.61 2.48 -14.68
CA GLU A 205 -5.99 2.19 -15.99
C GLU A 205 -5.39 0.79 -16.07
N TRP A 206 -4.89 0.25 -14.95
CA TRP A 206 -4.27 -1.08 -14.90
C TRP A 206 -5.26 -2.24 -15.14
N ILE A 207 -6.57 -2.01 -14.98
CA ILE A 207 -7.62 -2.95 -15.39
C ILE A 207 -8.29 -2.55 -16.71
N GLY A 208 -7.69 -1.62 -17.45
CA GLY A 208 -8.26 -1.11 -18.70
C GLY A 208 -9.54 -0.32 -18.46
N ILE A 209 -9.56 0.61 -17.50
CA ILE A 209 -10.68 1.55 -17.35
C ILE A 209 -10.13 2.97 -17.38
N HIS A 210 -10.68 3.78 -18.27
CA HIS A 210 -10.31 5.18 -18.36
C HIS A 210 -10.69 5.93 -17.07
N GLN A 211 -9.80 6.77 -16.55
CA GLN A 211 -9.99 7.47 -15.26
C GLN A 211 -11.30 8.26 -15.18
N ARG A 212 -11.77 8.82 -16.31
CA ARG A 212 -13.07 9.53 -16.41
C ARG A 212 -14.27 8.67 -15.99
N MET A 213 -14.14 7.34 -16.11
CA MET A 213 -15.17 6.36 -15.76
C MET A 213 -14.98 5.79 -14.35
N ALA A 214 -14.23 6.47 -13.48
CA ALA A 214 -14.11 6.11 -12.07
C ALA A 214 -15.49 5.89 -11.43
N PHE A 215 -15.58 4.89 -10.55
CA PHE A 215 -16.85 4.49 -9.96
C PHE A 215 -17.48 5.60 -9.14
N SER A 216 -18.80 5.74 -9.30
CA SER A 216 -19.63 6.44 -8.33
C SER A 216 -20.03 5.45 -7.25
N THR A 217 -20.06 5.86 -5.99
CA THR A 217 -20.72 5.08 -4.93
C THR A 217 -21.95 5.87 -4.48
N PRO A 218 -23.17 5.31 -4.55
CA PRO A 218 -23.54 3.95 -5.01
C PRO A 218 -23.42 3.74 -6.53
N PRO A 219 -23.47 2.47 -7.02
CA PRO A 219 -23.46 2.19 -8.46
C PRO A 219 -24.61 2.90 -9.17
N LEU A 220 -24.31 3.60 -10.26
CA LEU A 220 -25.33 4.25 -11.08
C LEU A 220 -26.19 3.21 -11.81
N SER A 221 -27.47 3.53 -12.03
CA SER A 221 -28.31 2.75 -12.95
C SER A 221 -27.74 2.79 -14.36
N VAL A 222 -28.10 1.80 -15.19
CA VAL A 222 -27.74 1.76 -16.63
C VAL A 222 -28.05 3.10 -17.30
N GLN A 223 -29.26 3.63 -17.10
CA GLN A 223 -29.67 4.91 -17.65
C GLN A 223 -28.74 6.05 -17.22
N LYS A 224 -28.43 6.17 -15.92
CA LYS A 224 -27.53 7.22 -15.41
C LYS A 224 -26.10 7.05 -15.90
N LEU A 225 -25.63 5.83 -16.15
CA LEU A 225 -24.33 5.57 -16.75
C LEU A 225 -24.29 6.07 -18.21
N LEU A 226 -25.34 5.78 -18.97
CA LEU A 226 -25.45 6.22 -20.36
C LEU A 226 -25.64 7.73 -20.47
N GLU A 227 -26.43 8.36 -19.59
CA GLU A 227 -26.57 9.82 -19.51
C GLU A 227 -25.23 10.50 -19.19
N LYS A 228 -24.43 9.89 -18.30
CA LYS A 228 -23.16 10.47 -17.85
C LYS A 228 -22.02 10.29 -18.85
N PHE A 229 -21.91 9.12 -19.47
CA PHE A 229 -20.75 8.75 -20.28
C PHE A 229 -21.06 8.61 -21.78
N GLY A 230 -22.33 8.52 -22.16
CA GLY A 230 -22.75 8.23 -23.53
C GLY A 230 -22.48 6.78 -23.95
N TRP A 231 -23.15 6.33 -25.01
CA TRP A 231 -22.95 5.01 -25.60
C TRP A 231 -21.54 4.85 -26.18
N ASP A 232 -20.97 5.91 -26.75
CA ASP A 232 -19.65 5.86 -27.39
C ASP A 232 -18.53 5.51 -26.42
N SER A 233 -18.69 5.82 -25.13
CA SER A 233 -17.73 5.43 -24.10
C SER A 233 -17.63 3.92 -23.91
N PHE A 234 -18.66 3.16 -24.30
CA PHE A 234 -18.71 1.70 -24.19
C PHE A 234 -18.50 0.98 -25.53
N ARG A 235 -18.74 1.67 -26.66
CA ARG A 235 -18.57 1.14 -28.04
C ARG A 235 -17.11 0.94 -28.44
N ALA A 236 -16.16 1.62 -27.81
CA ALA A 236 -14.76 1.55 -28.22
C ALA A 236 -14.15 0.15 -27.96
N GLU A 237 -13.75 -0.54 -29.03
CA GLU A 237 -12.92 -1.76 -29.00
C GLU A 237 -11.60 -1.59 -28.23
N SER A 238 -11.16 -0.35 -28.01
CA SER A 238 -9.77 -0.05 -27.66
C SER A 238 -9.46 0.18 -26.17
N GLY A 239 -10.42 0.15 -25.24
CA GLY A 239 -10.09 0.71 -23.90
C GLY A 239 -10.75 0.14 -22.65
N LEU A 240 -11.88 -0.57 -22.74
CA LEU A 240 -12.55 -1.11 -21.56
C LEU A 240 -12.17 -2.59 -21.36
N PHE A 241 -11.53 -2.90 -20.24
CA PHE A 241 -11.05 -4.23 -19.86
C PHE A 241 -9.93 -4.81 -20.73
N ASN A 242 -9.32 -3.98 -21.58
CA ASN A 242 -8.05 -4.31 -22.23
C ASN A 242 -6.91 -3.95 -21.27
N LEU A 243 -6.24 -4.97 -20.75
CA LEU A 243 -5.09 -4.74 -19.88
C LEU A 243 -3.99 -4.00 -20.67
N PRO A 244 -3.39 -2.95 -20.11
CA PRO A 244 -2.31 -2.25 -20.79
C PRO A 244 -1.14 -3.20 -21.07
N PRO A 245 -0.40 -3.01 -22.17
CA PRO A 245 0.69 -3.89 -22.59
C PRO A 245 1.86 -3.93 -21.60
N ARG A 246 1.94 -2.96 -20.69
CA ARG A 246 2.90 -2.91 -19.60
C ARG A 246 2.18 -2.63 -18.30
N LEU A 247 2.08 -3.65 -17.46
CA LEU A 247 1.51 -3.51 -16.13
C LEU A 247 2.60 -3.09 -15.15
N THR A 248 2.34 -2.00 -14.44
CA THR A 248 3.19 -1.61 -13.32
C THR A 248 2.82 -2.42 -12.08
N PRO A 249 3.77 -2.70 -11.17
CA PRO A 249 3.47 -3.38 -9.92
C PRO A 249 2.46 -2.57 -9.10
N LEU A 250 1.36 -3.22 -8.72
CA LEU A 250 0.34 -2.59 -7.88
C LEU A 250 0.87 -2.26 -6.49
N ARG A 251 0.19 -1.34 -5.82
CA ARG A 251 0.46 -0.92 -4.46
C ARG A 251 -0.79 -0.95 -3.59
N ILE A 252 -0.58 -1.18 -2.30
CA ILE A 252 -1.62 -1.10 -1.28
C ILE A 252 -1.04 -0.42 -0.05
N GLU A 253 -1.67 0.68 0.38
CA GLU A 253 -1.21 1.51 1.50
C GLU A 253 0.26 1.95 1.34
N GLY A 254 0.67 2.23 0.10
CA GLY A 254 2.03 2.63 -0.26
C GLY A 254 3.05 1.48 -0.39
N LYS A 255 2.67 0.24 -0.01
CA LYS A 255 3.50 -0.97 -0.14
C LYS A 255 3.33 -1.61 -1.50
N ARG A 256 4.38 -2.27 -1.99
CA ARG A 256 4.33 -3.03 -3.25
C ARG A 256 3.57 -4.34 -3.06
N ILE A 257 2.69 -4.64 -4.01
CA ILE A 257 2.11 -5.96 -4.21
C ILE A 257 3.09 -6.76 -5.08
N HIS A 258 3.42 -7.97 -4.62
CA HIS A 258 4.33 -8.90 -5.28
C HIS A 258 3.59 -9.92 -6.15
N THR A 259 2.31 -10.13 -5.91
CA THR A 259 1.44 -10.84 -6.85
C THR A 259 1.47 -10.12 -8.20
N PRO A 260 1.74 -10.82 -9.32
CA PRO A 260 1.72 -10.22 -10.66
C PRO A 260 0.42 -9.47 -10.93
N THR A 261 0.52 -8.30 -11.52
CA THR A 261 -0.64 -7.44 -11.78
C THR A 261 -1.64 -8.14 -12.71
N GLU A 262 -1.18 -8.97 -13.65
CA GLU A 262 -2.04 -9.79 -14.51
C GLU A 262 -2.91 -10.74 -13.68
N GLU A 263 -2.34 -11.43 -12.69
CA GLU A 263 -3.06 -12.38 -11.85
C GLU A 263 -4.15 -11.69 -11.04
N VAL A 264 -3.84 -10.52 -10.48
CA VAL A 264 -4.82 -9.70 -9.75
C VAL A 264 -5.95 -9.26 -10.70
N ALA A 265 -5.61 -8.82 -11.91
CA ALA A 265 -6.61 -8.41 -12.90
C ALA A 265 -7.49 -9.58 -13.33
N ILE A 266 -6.91 -10.76 -13.60
CA ILE A 266 -7.64 -11.99 -13.96
C ILE A 266 -8.59 -12.38 -12.82
N ALA A 267 -8.14 -12.34 -11.56
CA ALA A 267 -8.96 -12.68 -10.41
C ALA A 267 -10.19 -11.75 -10.27
N ILE A 268 -10.03 -10.46 -10.61
CA ILE A 268 -11.16 -9.51 -10.67
C ILE A 268 -12.07 -9.83 -11.86
N MET A 269 -11.48 -10.01 -13.05
CA MET A 269 -12.21 -10.24 -14.28
C MET A 269 -12.99 -11.56 -14.30
N PHE A 270 -12.56 -12.56 -13.53
CA PHE A 270 -13.31 -13.80 -13.34
C PHE A 270 -14.75 -13.54 -12.87
N TRP A 271 -14.93 -12.65 -11.88
CA TRP A 271 -16.27 -12.30 -11.39
C TRP A 271 -17.07 -11.48 -12.40
N VAL A 272 -16.37 -10.60 -13.14
CA VAL A 272 -16.97 -9.68 -14.09
C VAL A 272 -17.46 -10.38 -15.35
N LYS A 273 -16.64 -11.27 -15.94
CA LYS A 273 -16.98 -12.01 -17.17
C LYS A 273 -18.11 -13.01 -16.95
N ASP A 274 -18.16 -13.63 -15.79
CA ASP A 274 -19.22 -14.58 -15.44
C ASP A 274 -20.52 -13.90 -14.98
N CYS A 275 -20.58 -12.56 -14.96
CA CYS A 275 -21.72 -11.82 -14.42
C CYS A 275 -22.10 -12.28 -12.99
N LYS A 276 -21.09 -12.63 -12.18
CA LYS A 276 -21.24 -13.10 -10.80
C LYS A 276 -20.89 -11.98 -9.83
N VAL A 277 -21.59 -11.94 -8.70
CA VAL A 277 -21.25 -11.05 -7.58
C VAL A 277 -20.78 -11.90 -6.42
N GLN A 278 -19.62 -11.58 -5.84
CA GLN A 278 -19.16 -12.29 -4.65
C GLN A 278 -20.17 -12.08 -3.51
N ARG A 279 -20.80 -13.18 -3.07
CA ARG A 279 -21.76 -13.16 -1.97
C ARG A 279 -21.05 -13.32 -0.63
N ALA A 280 -21.63 -12.74 0.41
CA ALA A 280 -21.29 -13.00 1.80
C ALA A 280 -22.50 -13.63 2.50
N THR A 281 -22.23 -14.37 3.57
CA THR A 281 -23.25 -15.03 4.39
C THR A 281 -23.65 -14.14 5.55
N CYS A 282 -24.94 -13.84 5.70
CA CYS A 282 -25.46 -13.12 6.85
C CYS A 282 -25.24 -13.95 8.12
N THR A 283 -24.63 -13.36 9.16
CA THR A 283 -24.38 -14.07 10.42
C THR A 283 -25.66 -14.39 11.19
N ILE A 284 -26.77 -13.67 10.93
CA ILE A 284 -28.04 -13.86 11.64
C ILE A 284 -28.90 -14.94 10.97
N CYS A 285 -29.21 -14.78 9.68
CA CYS A 285 -30.09 -15.71 8.95
C CYS A 285 -29.35 -16.77 8.13
N SER A 286 -28.02 -16.72 8.05
CA SER A 286 -27.19 -17.65 7.26
C SER A 286 -27.47 -17.63 5.74
N GLU A 287 -28.26 -16.67 5.24
CA GLU A 287 -28.48 -16.49 3.80
C GLU A 287 -27.29 -15.86 3.08
N LYS A 288 -27.06 -16.27 1.83
CA LYS A 288 -26.00 -15.71 0.97
C LYS A 288 -26.54 -14.53 0.16
N MET A 289 -25.92 -13.36 0.31
CA MET A 289 -26.34 -12.14 -0.37
C MET A 289 -25.15 -11.28 -0.83
N SER A 290 -25.42 -10.22 -1.60
CA SER A 290 -24.39 -9.27 -2.05
C SER A 290 -23.67 -8.66 -0.85
N LYS A 291 -22.33 -8.56 -0.92
CA LYS A 291 -21.52 -7.86 0.08
C LYS A 291 -21.92 -6.39 0.29
N GLU A 292 -22.56 -5.76 -0.69
CA GLU A 292 -23.04 -4.38 -0.58
C GLU A 292 -24.22 -4.23 0.39
N LYS A 293 -25.02 -5.29 0.58
CA LYS A 293 -26.17 -5.31 1.51
C LYS A 293 -25.77 -5.69 2.94
N MET A 294 -24.48 -5.94 3.15
CA MET A 294 -23.96 -6.50 4.40
C MET A 294 -23.29 -5.41 5.21
N VAL A 295 -23.79 -5.19 6.42
CA VAL A 295 -23.27 -4.21 7.36
C VAL A 295 -22.57 -4.90 8.54
N PRO A 296 -21.66 -4.22 9.27
CA PRO A 296 -21.04 -4.78 10.46
C PRO A 296 -22.09 -5.11 11.52
N ALA A 297 -22.17 -6.37 11.96
CA ALA A 297 -23.20 -6.82 12.91
C ALA A 297 -23.14 -6.08 14.26
N CYS A 298 -21.95 -5.68 14.69
CA CYS A 298 -21.74 -4.98 15.95
C CYS A 298 -21.68 -3.45 15.83
N GLY A 299 -22.06 -2.86 14.68
CA GLY A 299 -22.01 -1.40 14.43
C GLY A 299 -20.60 -0.80 14.32
N ARG A 300 -19.54 -1.54 14.69
CA ARG A 300 -18.14 -1.08 14.59
C ARG A 300 -17.59 -1.31 13.19
N ARG A 301 -16.87 -0.33 12.62
CA ARG A 301 -16.28 -0.39 11.27
C ARG A 301 -15.39 -1.61 11.00
N LYS A 302 -14.77 -2.18 12.04
CA LYS A 302 -13.87 -3.35 11.95
C LYS A 302 -14.51 -4.67 12.40
N CYS A 303 -15.83 -4.74 12.52
CA CYS A 303 -16.50 -6.00 12.84
C CYS A 303 -16.27 -7.01 11.71
N ASN A 304 -15.72 -8.18 12.06
CA ASN A 304 -15.56 -9.29 11.11
C ASN A 304 -16.91 -9.99 10.86
N LEU A 305 -17.84 -9.91 11.81
CA LEU A 305 -19.20 -10.40 11.65
C LEU A 305 -20.02 -9.41 10.82
N LYS A 306 -20.69 -9.95 9.79
CA LYS A 306 -21.49 -9.21 8.83
C LYS A 306 -22.90 -9.76 8.85
N ALA A 307 -23.87 -8.87 8.93
CA ALA A 307 -25.28 -9.21 8.85
C ALA A 307 -25.96 -8.29 7.84
N ASP A 308 -27.08 -8.72 7.32
CA ASP A 308 -27.89 -7.86 6.49
C ASP A 308 -28.64 -6.83 7.33
N GLU A 309 -28.91 -5.69 6.72
CA GLU A 309 -29.52 -4.55 7.39
C GLU A 309 -30.94 -4.86 7.90
N LEU A 310 -31.70 -5.71 7.20
CA LEU A 310 -33.06 -6.08 7.63
C LEU A 310 -33.02 -7.03 8.84
N CYS A 311 -32.14 -8.04 8.85
CA CYS A 311 -31.99 -8.89 10.03
C CYS A 311 -31.48 -8.12 11.25
N LEU A 312 -30.58 -7.15 11.05
CA LEU A 312 -30.17 -6.28 12.15
C LEU A 312 -31.30 -5.41 12.66
N GLY A 313 -32.08 -4.78 11.76
CA GLY A 313 -33.25 -4.00 12.16
C GLY A 313 -34.27 -4.82 12.94
N LYS A 314 -34.52 -6.07 12.53
CA LYS A 314 -35.37 -7.00 13.28
C LYS A 314 -34.77 -7.41 14.63
N ALA A 315 -33.46 -7.66 14.70
CA ALA A 315 -32.79 -8.05 15.93
C ALA A 315 -32.73 -6.92 16.97
N THR A 316 -32.70 -5.64 16.54
CA THR A 316 -32.81 -4.50 17.45
C THR A 316 -34.23 -4.31 17.99
N LEU A 317 -35.25 -4.56 17.17
CA LEU A 317 -36.67 -4.50 17.59
C LEU A 317 -37.09 -5.62 18.54
N LEU A 318 -36.30 -6.70 18.64
CA LEU A 318 -36.53 -7.78 19.61
C LEU A 318 -35.92 -7.50 21.00
N ASN A 319 -35.16 -6.41 21.15
CA ASN A 319 -34.55 -5.98 22.41
C ASN A 319 -35.22 -4.74 23.02
N GLU A 320 -36.34 -4.29 22.43
CA GLU A 320 -37.27 -3.28 22.98
C GLU A 320 -38.55 -3.97 23.42
#